data_AF-A0A5D0XJ63-F1
#
_entry.id   AF-A0A5D0XJ63-F1
#
_cell.length_a   1.000
_cell.length_b   1.000
_cell.length_c   1.000
_cell.angle_alpha   90.00
_cell.angle_beta   90.00
_cell.angle_gamma   90.00
#
_symmetry.space_group_name_H-M   'P 1'
#
loop_
_entity.id
_entity.type
_entity.pdbx_description
1 polymer ?
#
loop_
_entity_poly.entity_id
_entity_poly.type
_entity_poly.pdbx_seq_one_letter_code
_entity_poly.pdbx_strand_id
1 'polypeptide(L)'
;MSKRSTYFRDLKPGDSNLAWKGMRRDLQQIDEWHKVGEKAHNNAPGSLLDVIDGLTEPLQASHLLGYLLHTAVDHLHALKAQLVEAKSQHTFAPYTLIRGAIEASSTALWILQDGVPLAVATRSLRLEHVNLSGSSRFVGNGVAEVECHAAVRVALVSRIRDR
;
A
#
# COMPACT_ATOMS: atom_id res chain seq x y z
N MET A 1 23.47 -17.49 -40.54
CA MET A 1 22.27 -16.61 -40.57
C MET A 1 21.67 -16.60 -39.17
N SER A 2 21.88 -15.52 -38.41
CA SER A 2 21.41 -15.39 -37.01
C SER A 2 19.96 -14.90 -36.98
N LYS A 3 19.04 -15.68 -36.42
CA LYS A 3 17.63 -15.30 -36.27
C LYS A 3 17.52 -14.27 -35.14
N ARG A 4 17.22 -13.01 -35.47
CA ARG A 4 16.90 -11.97 -34.48
C ARG A 4 15.70 -12.42 -33.65
N SER A 5 15.85 -12.33 -32.33
CA SER A 5 14.84 -12.64 -31.32
C SER A 5 13.57 -11.80 -31.55
N THR A 6 12.42 -12.47 -31.66
CA THR A 6 11.08 -11.90 -31.90
C THR A 6 10.47 -11.18 -30.69
N TYR A 7 11.21 -11.06 -29.58
CA TYR A 7 10.73 -10.46 -28.33
C TYR A 7 11.03 -8.96 -28.20
N PHE A 8 11.87 -8.40 -29.06
CA PHE A 8 12.11 -6.95 -29.11
C PHE A 8 11.22 -6.34 -30.19
N ARG A 9 10.17 -5.64 -29.78
CA ARG A 9 9.51 -4.66 -30.67
C ARG A 9 10.53 -3.55 -30.91
N ASP A 10 10.94 -3.37 -32.16
CA ASP A 10 11.70 -2.19 -32.56
C ASP A 10 10.81 -0.96 -32.35
N LEU A 11 11.16 -0.12 -31.38
CA LEU A 11 10.50 1.17 -31.16
C LEU A 11 10.75 2.06 -32.38
N LYS A 12 9.70 2.69 -32.92
CA LYS A 12 9.90 3.64 -34.03
C LYS A 12 10.69 4.85 -33.51
N PRO A 13 11.48 5.52 -34.37
CA PRO A 13 12.08 6.80 -34.03
C PRO A 13 10.98 7.79 -33.60
N GLY A 14 10.93 8.14 -32.31
CA GLY A 14 9.89 8.99 -31.72
C GLY A 14 9.04 8.33 -30.63
N ASP A 15 8.85 7.01 -30.67
CA ASP A 15 8.08 6.27 -29.66
C ASP A 15 8.78 6.31 -28.30
N SER A 16 10.11 6.23 -28.30
CA SER A 16 10.93 6.39 -27.10
C SER A 16 10.72 7.76 -26.48
N ASN A 17 10.76 8.84 -27.26
CA ASN A 17 10.57 10.20 -26.77
C ASN A 17 9.16 10.42 -26.19
N LEU A 18 8.13 9.83 -26.81
CA LEU A 18 6.76 9.87 -26.29
C LEU A 18 6.64 9.10 -24.97
N ALA A 19 7.21 7.90 -24.88
CA ALA A 19 7.24 7.11 -23.65
C ALA A 19 7.96 7.86 -22.52
N TRP A 20 9.13 8.44 -22.81
CA TRP A 20 9.89 9.26 -21.86
C TRP A 20 9.12 10.51 -21.42
N LYS A 21 8.35 11.13 -22.32
CA LYS A 21 7.51 12.29 -22.00
C LYS A 21 6.33 11.90 -21.11
N GLY A 22 5.67 10.78 -21.40
CA GLY A 22 4.62 10.21 -20.55
C GLY A 22 5.15 9.90 -19.15
N MET A 23 6.25 9.14 -19.08
CA MET A 23 6.88 8.78 -17.81
C MET A 23 7.24 10.01 -16.97
N ARG A 24 7.79 11.07 -17.56
CA ARG A 24 8.08 12.31 -16.82
C ARG A 24 6.85 12.97 -16.22
N ARG A 25 5.70 12.91 -16.90
CA ARG A 25 4.43 13.42 -16.36
C ARG A 25 4.00 12.59 -15.15
N ASP A 26 4.08 11.27 -15.25
CA ASP A 26 3.70 10.37 -14.17
C ASP A 26 4.61 10.58 -12.94
N LEU A 27 5.92 10.80 -13.16
CA LEU A 27 6.88 11.11 -12.10
C LEU A 27 6.61 12.47 -11.42
N GLN A 28 6.18 13.49 -12.16
CA GLN A 28 5.76 14.76 -11.55
C GLN A 28 4.51 14.60 -10.67
N GLN A 29 3.57 13.76 -11.11
CA GLN A 29 2.37 13.48 -10.34
C GLN A 29 2.68 12.77 -9.01
N ILE A 30 3.70 11.91 -9.00
CA ILE A 30 4.17 11.21 -7.79
C ILE A 30 4.69 12.19 -6.73
N ASP A 31 5.42 13.25 -7.12
CA ASP A 31 5.90 14.26 -6.16
C ASP A 31 4.73 14.96 -5.44
N GLU A 32 3.68 15.27 -6.17
CA GLU A 32 2.49 15.89 -5.60
C GLU A 32 1.75 14.93 -4.68
N TRP A 33 1.63 13.66 -5.05
CA TRP A 33 1.07 12.64 -4.18
C TRP A 33 1.88 12.44 -2.89
N HIS A 34 3.22 12.48 -2.97
CA HIS A 34 4.09 12.34 -1.81
C HIS A 34 3.89 13.49 -0.82
N LYS A 35 3.90 14.74 -1.32
CA LYS A 35 3.63 15.93 -0.50
C LYS A 35 2.25 15.93 0.13
N VAL A 36 1.24 15.39 -0.57
CA VAL A 36 -0.11 15.22 -0.01
C VAL A 36 -0.07 14.17 1.09
N GLY A 37 0.55 13.01 0.83
CA GLY A 37 0.64 11.87 1.75
C GLY A 37 1.43 12.12 3.05
N GLU A 38 2.30 13.13 3.09
CA GLU A 38 2.99 13.57 4.33
C GLU A 38 2.06 14.28 5.32
N LYS A 39 0.91 14.79 4.88
CA LYS A 39 0.00 15.53 5.74
C LYS A 39 -0.87 14.57 6.55
N ALA A 40 -1.17 14.95 7.79
CA ALA A 40 -2.18 14.24 8.57
C ALA A 40 -3.56 14.43 7.92
N HIS A 41 -4.27 13.34 7.69
CA HIS A 41 -5.62 13.34 7.14
C HIS A 41 -6.60 12.94 8.22
N ASN A 42 -7.57 13.81 8.49
CA ASN A 42 -8.70 13.49 9.35
C ASN A 42 -9.87 13.08 8.47
N ASN A 43 -10.58 12.03 8.87
CA ASN A 43 -11.80 11.65 8.19
C ASN A 43 -12.88 12.71 8.41
N ALA A 44 -13.65 13.01 7.37
CA ALA A 44 -14.80 13.89 7.51
C ALA A 44 -15.86 13.21 8.38
N PRO A 45 -16.48 13.91 9.36
CA PRO A 45 -17.53 13.33 10.20
C PRO A 45 -18.68 12.77 9.37
N GLY A 46 -19.15 11.56 9.71
CA GLY A 46 -20.21 10.85 8.99
C GLY A 46 -19.82 10.29 7.62
N SER A 47 -18.56 10.42 7.22
CA SER A 47 -18.05 9.76 6.01
C SER A 47 -18.04 8.24 6.17
N LEU A 48 -17.94 7.52 5.05
CA LEU A 48 -17.80 6.06 5.06
C LEU A 48 -16.64 5.61 5.97
N LEU A 49 -15.48 6.28 5.89
CA LEU A 49 -14.31 5.94 6.71
C LEU A 49 -14.52 6.23 8.19
N ASP A 50 -15.20 7.32 8.54
CA ASP A 50 -15.54 7.66 9.93
C ASP A 50 -16.44 6.58 10.56
N VAL A 51 -17.45 6.10 9.81
CA VAL A 51 -18.31 5.00 10.26
C VAL A 51 -17.52 3.71 10.41
N ILE A 52 -16.62 3.40 9.48
CA ILE A 52 -15.80 2.18 9.53
C ILE A 52 -14.85 2.21 10.72
N ASP A 53 -14.19 3.34 10.99
CA ASP A 53 -13.25 3.46 12.11
C ASP A 53 -13.95 3.20 13.45
N GLY A 54 -15.19 3.69 13.62
CA GLY A 54 -16.00 3.35 14.79
C GLY A 54 -16.28 1.84 14.94
N LEU A 55 -16.33 1.09 13.83
CA LEU A 55 -16.49 -0.37 13.86
C LEU A 55 -15.18 -1.12 14.14
N THR A 56 -14.05 -0.55 13.73
CA THR A 56 -12.74 -1.22 13.79
C THR A 56 -11.87 -0.76 14.95
N GLU A 57 -12.31 0.19 15.77
CA GLU A 57 -11.64 0.63 17.00
C GLU A 57 -11.16 -0.57 17.86
N PRO A 58 -9.87 -0.62 18.27
CA PRO A 58 -8.82 0.42 18.12
C PRO A 58 -8.00 0.34 16.82
N LEU A 59 -8.26 -0.66 15.97
CA LEU A 59 -7.55 -0.90 14.70
C LEU A 59 -8.25 -0.15 13.56
N GLN A 60 -8.21 1.18 13.61
CA GLN A 60 -8.90 2.07 12.67
C GLN A 60 -8.51 1.78 11.21
N ALA A 61 -9.51 1.54 10.36
CA ALA A 61 -9.29 1.15 8.97
C ALA A 61 -8.71 2.31 8.15
N SER A 62 -9.07 3.55 8.47
CA SER A 62 -8.51 4.73 7.80
C SER A 62 -7.00 4.86 7.99
N HIS A 63 -6.47 4.51 9.17
CA HIS A 63 -5.03 4.49 9.44
C HIS A 63 -4.32 3.44 8.59
N LEU A 64 -4.88 2.23 8.51
CA LEU A 64 -4.35 1.16 7.66
C LEU A 64 -4.37 1.57 6.18
N LEU A 65 -5.46 2.17 5.71
CA LEU A 65 -5.58 2.64 4.32
C LEU A 65 -4.59 3.77 4.02
N GLY A 66 -4.45 4.73 4.93
CA GLY A 66 -3.47 5.80 4.85
C GLY A 66 -2.04 5.25 4.77
N TYR A 67 -1.71 4.29 5.63
CA TYR A 67 -0.42 3.58 5.62
C TYR A 67 -0.15 2.92 4.26
N LEU A 68 -1.09 2.10 3.75
CA LEU A 68 -0.92 1.39 2.48
C LEU A 68 -0.73 2.35 1.28
N LEU A 69 -1.53 3.42 1.22
CA LEU A 69 -1.42 4.41 0.15
C LEU A 69 -0.12 5.20 0.25
N HIS A 70 0.30 5.57 1.47
CA HIS A 70 1.58 6.24 1.71
C HIS A 70 2.75 5.34 1.29
N THR A 71 2.76 4.06 1.68
CA THR A 71 3.76 3.08 1.25
C THR A 71 3.82 2.95 -0.28
N ALA A 72 2.68 2.95 -0.95
CA ALA A 72 2.66 2.89 -2.42
C ALA A 72 3.31 4.12 -3.06
N VAL A 73 2.97 5.31 -2.58
CA VAL A 73 3.52 6.58 -3.07
C VAL A 73 5.01 6.69 -2.76
N ASP A 74 5.45 6.30 -1.56
CA ASP A 74 6.85 6.31 -1.15
C ASP A 74 7.71 5.40 -2.05
N HIS A 75 7.24 4.19 -2.36
CA HIS A 75 7.94 3.31 -3.30
C HIS A 75 8.07 3.90 -4.72
N LEU A 76 7.03 4.57 -5.22
CA LEU A 76 7.08 5.26 -6.50
C LEU A 76 8.01 6.47 -6.47
N HIS A 77 8.02 7.20 -5.35
CA HIS A 77 8.89 8.35 -5.15
C HIS A 77 10.36 7.92 -5.04
N ALA A 78 10.65 6.83 -4.33
CA ALA A 78 11.97 6.22 -4.28
C ALA A 78 12.45 5.76 -5.67
N LEU A 79 11.55 5.17 -6.48
CA LEU A 79 11.87 4.81 -7.87
C LEU A 79 12.22 6.04 -8.71
N LYS A 80 11.45 7.13 -8.58
CA LYS A 80 11.73 8.41 -9.22
C LYS A 80 13.10 8.93 -8.82
N ALA A 81 13.37 9.04 -7.52
CA ALA A 81 14.64 9.54 -6.99
C ALA A 81 15.81 8.71 -7.54
N GLN A 82 15.68 7.38 -7.59
CA GLN A 82 16.69 6.50 -8.15
C GLN A 82 16.96 6.77 -9.65
N LEU A 83 15.91 6.85 -10.46
CA LEU A 83 16.03 6.96 -11.93
C LEU A 83 16.39 8.37 -12.41
N VAL A 84 15.83 9.40 -11.78
CA VAL A 84 15.94 10.79 -12.26
C VAL A 84 17.06 11.55 -11.54
N GLU A 85 17.08 11.46 -10.21
CA GLU A 85 17.96 12.28 -9.38
C GLU A 85 19.32 11.61 -9.24
N ALA A 86 19.34 10.34 -8.85
CA ALA A 86 20.57 9.54 -8.74
C ALA A 86 21.08 9.00 -10.09
N LYS A 87 20.24 9.02 -11.15
CA LYS A 87 20.57 8.49 -12.49
C LYS A 87 21.11 7.05 -12.44
N SER A 88 20.60 6.23 -11.52
CA SER A 88 21.03 4.86 -11.30
C SER A 88 19.98 3.86 -11.76
N GLN A 89 20.42 2.84 -12.51
CA GLN A 89 19.59 1.73 -12.95
C GLN A 89 20.15 0.41 -12.41
N HIS A 90 19.79 0.09 -11.17
CA HIS A 90 20.04 -1.24 -10.63
C HIS A 90 19.18 -2.27 -11.38
N THR A 91 19.72 -3.45 -11.66
CA THR A 91 19.05 -4.50 -12.46
C THR A 91 17.71 -4.95 -11.87
N PHE A 92 17.60 -5.02 -10.54
CA PHE A 92 16.43 -5.59 -9.87
C PHE A 92 15.70 -4.63 -8.92
N ALA A 93 16.36 -3.58 -8.42
CA ALA A 93 15.74 -2.68 -7.45
C ALA A 93 14.45 -2.01 -7.97
N PRO A 94 14.39 -1.50 -9.22
CA PRO A 94 13.17 -0.91 -9.77
C PRO A 94 11.97 -1.87 -9.75
N TYR A 95 12.21 -3.16 -9.99
CA TYR A 95 11.14 -4.16 -9.97
C TYR A 95 10.52 -4.31 -8.59
N THR A 96 11.36 -4.36 -7.54
CA THR A 96 10.87 -4.47 -6.16
C THR A 96 10.08 -3.22 -5.75
N LEU A 97 10.53 -2.02 -6.13
CA LEU A 97 9.82 -0.77 -5.83
C LEU A 97 8.45 -0.72 -6.53
N ILE A 98 8.41 -1.02 -7.82
CA ILE A 98 7.14 -1.06 -8.59
C ILE A 98 6.19 -2.10 -8.00
N ARG A 99 6.72 -3.29 -7.68
CA ARG A 99 5.93 -4.36 -7.08
C ARG A 99 5.33 -3.94 -5.74
N GLY A 100 6.15 -3.40 -4.84
CA GLY A 100 5.68 -2.92 -3.54
C GLY A 100 4.60 -1.85 -3.68
N ALA A 101 4.75 -0.94 -4.65
CA ALA A 101 3.73 0.08 -4.93
C ALA A 101 2.40 -0.53 -5.40
N ILE A 102 2.45 -1.50 -6.31
CA ILE A 102 1.26 -2.19 -6.81
C ILE A 102 0.59 -3.00 -5.70
N GLU A 103 1.37 -3.75 -4.91
CA GLU A 103 0.83 -4.58 -3.82
C GLU A 103 0.13 -3.71 -2.76
N ALA A 104 0.76 -2.62 -2.32
CA ALA A 104 0.20 -1.74 -1.30
C ALA A 104 -1.09 -1.03 -1.79
N SER A 105 -1.04 -0.43 -2.99
CA SER A 105 -2.21 0.26 -3.56
C SER A 105 -3.37 -0.69 -3.88
N SER A 106 -3.08 -1.88 -4.44
CA SER A 106 -4.12 -2.87 -4.74
C SER A 106 -4.75 -3.43 -3.47
N THR A 107 -3.98 -3.58 -2.39
CA THR A 107 -4.50 -3.99 -1.09
C THR A 107 -5.46 -2.95 -0.52
N ALA A 108 -5.10 -1.65 -0.60
CA ALA A 108 -5.99 -0.57 -0.18
C ALA A 108 -7.31 -0.55 -1.00
N LEU A 109 -7.21 -0.73 -2.32
CA LEU A 109 -8.38 -0.80 -3.20
C LEU A 109 -9.27 -2.01 -2.90
N TRP A 110 -8.67 -3.17 -2.62
CA TRP A 110 -9.41 -4.38 -2.24
C TRP A 110 -10.16 -4.20 -0.91
N ILE A 111 -9.56 -3.53 0.07
CA ILE A 111 -10.22 -3.20 1.33
C ILE A 111 -11.45 -2.34 1.06
N LEU A 112 -11.29 -1.27 0.27
CA LEU A 112 -12.34 -0.30 -0.07
C LEU A 112 -13.43 -0.82 -1.03
N GLN A 113 -13.24 -2.01 -1.60
CA GLN A 113 -14.15 -2.55 -2.61
C GLN A 113 -15.60 -2.64 -2.08
N ASP A 114 -16.58 -2.35 -2.94
CA ASP A 114 -18.03 -2.41 -2.69
C ASP A 114 -18.62 -1.31 -1.79
N GLY A 115 -17.81 -0.50 -1.10
CA GLY A 115 -18.28 0.65 -0.31
C GLY A 115 -19.21 0.31 0.87
N VAL A 116 -19.43 -0.97 1.16
CA VAL A 116 -20.27 -1.43 2.29
C VAL A 116 -19.44 -1.40 3.57
N PRO A 117 -19.82 -0.61 4.60
CA PRO A 117 -18.99 -0.39 5.80
C PRO A 117 -18.51 -1.69 6.47
N LEU A 118 -19.42 -2.66 6.64
CA LEU A 118 -19.10 -3.93 7.31
C LEU A 118 -18.09 -4.78 6.52
N ALA A 119 -18.18 -4.78 5.19
CA ALA A 119 -17.27 -5.54 4.34
C ALA A 119 -15.86 -4.94 4.41
N VAL A 120 -15.77 -3.60 4.34
CA VAL A 120 -14.50 -2.87 4.48
C VAL A 120 -13.87 -3.12 5.85
N ALA A 121 -14.66 -2.97 6.93
CA ALA A 121 -14.23 -3.26 8.30
C ALA A 121 -13.73 -4.69 8.48
N THR A 122 -14.43 -5.66 7.89
CA THR A 122 -14.03 -7.07 7.98
C THR A 122 -12.71 -7.34 7.27
N ARG A 123 -12.51 -6.77 6.08
CA ARG A 123 -11.27 -6.93 5.30
C ARG A 123 -10.08 -6.27 6.02
N SER A 124 -10.25 -5.05 6.54
CA SER A 124 -9.19 -4.36 7.29
C SER A 124 -8.79 -5.12 8.55
N LEU A 125 -9.76 -5.55 9.36
CA LEU A 125 -9.49 -6.31 10.58
C LEU A 125 -8.86 -7.69 10.31
N ARG A 126 -9.23 -8.35 9.22
CA ARG A 126 -8.57 -9.60 8.79
C ARG A 126 -7.11 -9.37 8.44
N LEU A 127 -6.80 -8.30 7.72
CA LEU A 127 -5.42 -7.97 7.38
C LEU A 127 -4.60 -7.67 8.64
N GLU A 128 -5.14 -6.85 9.55
CA GLU A 128 -4.48 -6.57 10.83
C GLU A 128 -4.28 -7.82 11.68
N HIS A 129 -5.27 -8.72 11.72
CA HIS A 129 -5.11 -10.00 12.41
C HIS A 129 -3.92 -10.80 11.86
N VAL A 130 -3.78 -10.86 10.53
CA VAL A 130 -2.65 -11.53 9.88
C VAL A 130 -1.34 -10.84 10.24
N ASN A 131 -1.26 -9.51 10.16
CA ASN A 131 -0.07 -8.74 10.52
C ASN A 131 0.37 -9.01 11.96
N LEU A 132 -0.56 -8.89 12.92
CA LEU A 132 -0.28 -9.13 14.34
C LEU A 132 0.15 -10.57 14.61
N SER A 133 -0.51 -11.54 13.96
CA SER A 133 -0.14 -12.95 14.09
C SER A 133 1.24 -13.26 13.51
N GLY A 134 1.64 -12.55 12.44
CA GLY A 134 2.97 -12.59 11.86
C GLY A 134 4.00 -11.98 12.79
N SER A 135 3.73 -10.79 13.34
CA SER A 135 4.61 -10.10 14.29
C SER A 135 4.91 -10.94 15.53
N SER A 136 3.91 -11.65 16.08
CA SER A 136 4.13 -12.55 17.22
C SER A 136 5.12 -13.69 16.92
N ARG A 137 5.32 -14.06 15.65
CA ARG A 137 6.33 -15.06 15.25
C ARG A 137 7.75 -14.48 15.24
N PHE A 138 7.91 -13.17 15.09
CA PHE A 138 9.19 -12.47 15.16
C PHE A 138 9.55 -12.07 16.60
N VAL A 139 8.57 -11.81 17.47
CA VAL A 139 8.75 -11.40 18.88
C VAL A 139 8.96 -12.59 19.84
N GLY A 140 9.50 -13.70 19.35
CA GLY A 140 9.96 -14.80 20.20
C GLY A 140 11.22 -14.40 20.99
N ASN A 141 11.07 -13.57 22.05
CA ASN A 141 11.92 -13.44 23.25
C ASN A 141 11.68 -12.16 24.12
N GLY A 142 10.55 -11.44 24.00
CA GLY A 142 10.27 -10.26 24.85
C GLY A 142 8.96 -10.37 25.62
N VAL A 143 9.02 -10.72 26.91
CA VAL A 143 7.89 -11.12 27.75
C VAL A 143 7.02 -9.96 28.28
N ALA A 144 6.84 -8.86 27.53
CA ALA A 144 6.13 -7.68 28.05
C ALA A 144 4.99 -7.12 27.16
N GLU A 145 4.92 -7.47 25.88
CA GLU A 145 3.94 -6.86 24.95
C GLU A 145 2.70 -7.74 24.68
N VAL A 146 2.68 -8.95 25.23
CA VAL A 146 1.71 -10.01 24.88
C VAL A 146 0.30 -9.72 25.43
N GLU A 147 0.17 -8.98 26.53
CA GLU A 147 -1.13 -8.77 27.20
C GLU A 147 -2.06 -7.80 26.45
N CYS A 148 -1.53 -6.71 25.86
CA CYS A 148 -2.33 -5.76 25.07
C CYS A 148 -2.83 -6.40 23.76
N HIS A 149 -1.95 -7.13 23.06
CA HIS A 149 -2.29 -7.82 21.82
C HIS A 149 -3.25 -9.00 22.03
N ALA A 150 -3.16 -9.71 23.15
CA ALA A 150 -4.10 -10.78 23.49
C ALA A 150 -5.52 -10.25 23.72
N ALA A 151 -5.66 -9.11 24.42
CA ALA A 151 -6.95 -8.47 24.67
C ALA A 151 -7.64 -8.01 23.37
N VAL A 152 -6.89 -7.37 22.47
CA VAL A 152 -7.40 -6.98 21.14
C VAL A 152 -7.79 -8.22 20.33
N ARG A 153 -6.99 -9.28 20.38
CA ARG A 153 -7.26 -10.53 19.63
C ARG A 153 -8.51 -11.25 20.14
N VAL A 154 -8.76 -11.27 21.44
CA VAL A 154 -9.98 -11.86 22.03
C VAL A 154 -11.21 -11.03 21.68
N ALA A 155 -11.12 -9.70 21.76
CA ALA A 155 -12.21 -8.78 21.37
C ALA A 155 -12.55 -8.85 19.87
N LEU A 156 -11.53 -9.06 19.02
CA LEU A 156 -11.70 -9.23 17.58
C LEU A 156 -12.45 -10.53 17.24
N VAL A 157 -12.09 -11.63 17.91
CA VAL A 157 -12.68 -12.95 17.65
C VAL A 157 -14.11 -13.05 18.19
N SER A 158 -14.43 -12.42 19.33
CA SER A 158 -15.80 -12.42 19.85
C SER A 158 -16.75 -11.58 18.99
N ARG A 159 -16.34 -10.39 18.52
CA ARG A 159 -17.17 -9.54 17.64
C ARG A 159 -17.47 -10.15 16.28
N ILE A 160 -16.56 -10.96 15.73
CA ILE A 160 -16.77 -11.67 14.46
C ILE A 160 -17.70 -12.89 14.64
N ARG A 161 -17.80 -13.44 15.86
CA ARG A 161 -18.56 -14.68 16.15
C ARG A 161 -19.99 -14.43 16.62
N ASP A 162 -20.28 -13.28 17.23
CA ASP A 162 -21.60 -12.93 17.78
C ASP A 162 -22.55 -12.24 16.76
N ARG A 163 -22.27 -12.33 15.45
CA ARG A 163 -23.14 -11.86 14.36
C ARG A 163 -23.17 -12.85 13.21
#